data_AF-A0AAJ3LVA0-F1
#
_entry.id   AF-A0AAJ3LVA0-F1
#
_cell.length_a   1.000
_cell.length_b   1.000
_cell.length_c   1.000
_cell.angle_alpha   90.00
_cell.angle_beta   90.00
_cell.angle_gamma   90.00
#
_symmetry.space_group_name_H-M   'P 1'
#
loop_
_entity.id
_entity.type
_entity.pdbx_description
1 polymer ?
#
loop_
_entity_poly.entity_id
_entity_poly.type
_entity_poly.pdbx_seq_one_letter_code
_entity_poly.pdbx_strand_id
1 'polypeptide(L)'
;MVSIVLVSKSLTLANGIKELVNQTVEHQVNLTVATNYQTPSDLVNEVTPETILYAIKEAYNDDGVLVLLDTYHSAHNAALAIANLEYDIAAHVSLCSAPIVEGTLAAASSISLGASLEEAKREAHKTISVKKLLLGENIPDFTIFPKNTNYEPVRSITAPVWLYPYNRFVIPRKKLYPHLLLEEQKRLINVIEQSKRDIDWLTEEVHRKLGEQYTHIFSSHRFLLENTELQLTVCSMINKYHCNAEFALQQTFIDLIDTYAQMDDDNMRARESDLDDILSRMLRYLTSSPPPLTQPPYPNVILVTKQLHPSTLMTLEPNRIKGILLSHGNPLSNTTLLANALDIPIINGAGKSALTLTNGQNITLKKIQNMWLYQNSYISH
;
A
#
# COMPACT_ATOMS: atom_id res chain seq x y z
N MET A 1 -28.18 -14.96 18.90
CA MET A 1 -27.80 -13.59 18.51
C MET A 1 -26.29 -13.59 18.31
N VAL A 2 -25.76 -12.83 17.34
CA VAL A 2 -24.31 -12.77 17.07
C VAL A 2 -23.54 -12.51 18.37
N SER A 3 -22.47 -13.27 18.61
CA SER A 3 -21.60 -13.06 19.77
C SER A 3 -20.34 -12.29 19.38
N ILE A 4 -19.71 -11.61 20.34
CA ILE A 4 -18.44 -10.90 20.14
C ILE A 4 -17.33 -11.61 20.92
N VAL A 5 -16.19 -11.83 20.27
CA VAL A 5 -14.94 -12.24 20.93
C VAL A 5 -13.94 -11.08 20.87
N LEU A 6 -13.50 -10.60 22.03
CA LEU A 6 -12.43 -9.63 22.15
C LEU A 6 -11.09 -10.33 22.34
N VAL A 7 -10.16 -10.14 21.41
CA VAL A 7 -8.78 -10.62 21.50
C VAL A 7 -7.90 -9.47 21.95
N SER A 8 -7.38 -9.55 23.17
CA SER A 8 -6.56 -8.48 23.75
C SER A 8 -5.44 -9.05 24.63
N LYS A 9 -4.25 -8.47 24.52
CA LYS A 9 -3.15 -8.75 25.46
C LYS A 9 -3.41 -8.16 26.85
N SER A 10 -4.28 -7.16 26.92
CA SER A 10 -4.68 -6.51 28.17
C SER A 10 -6.07 -6.95 28.60
N LEU A 11 -6.14 -7.80 29.65
CA LEU A 11 -7.40 -8.19 30.28
C LEU A 11 -8.13 -6.95 30.84
N THR A 12 -7.38 -6.00 31.41
CA THR A 12 -7.94 -4.74 31.94
C THR A 12 -8.64 -3.94 30.84
N LEU A 13 -8.03 -3.81 29.67
CA LEU A 13 -8.65 -3.15 28.51
C LEU A 13 -9.90 -3.90 28.05
N ALA A 14 -9.82 -5.22 27.88
CA ALA A 14 -10.95 -6.02 27.41
C ALA A 14 -12.14 -5.95 28.38
N ASN A 15 -11.89 -6.00 29.69
CA ASN A 15 -12.92 -5.84 30.71
C ASN A 15 -13.49 -4.42 30.73
N GLY A 16 -12.65 -3.39 30.55
CA GLY A 16 -13.12 -2.01 30.42
C GLY A 16 -14.03 -1.82 29.21
N ILE A 17 -13.71 -2.44 28.07
CA ILE A 17 -14.58 -2.43 26.89
C ILE A 17 -15.90 -3.17 27.17
N LYS A 18 -15.85 -4.34 27.83
CA LYS A 18 -17.05 -5.09 28.23
C LYS A 18 -17.95 -4.28 29.15
N GLU A 19 -17.37 -3.55 30.11
CA GLU A 19 -18.09 -2.63 30.98
C GLU A 19 -18.76 -1.50 30.20
N LEU A 20 -18.05 -0.85 29.27
CA LEU A 20 -18.60 0.19 28.41
C LEU A 20 -19.77 -0.31 27.56
N VAL A 21 -19.65 -1.52 26.98
CA VAL A 21 -20.75 -2.15 26.23
C VAL A 21 -21.98 -2.34 27.13
N ASN A 22 -21.79 -2.89 28.33
CA ASN A 22 -22.88 -3.14 29.27
C ASN A 22 -23.55 -1.84 29.76
N GLN A 23 -22.82 -0.72 29.79
CA GLN A 23 -23.37 0.60 30.15
C GLN A 23 -24.11 1.28 28.98
N THR A 24 -23.72 0.98 27.74
CA THR A 24 -24.19 1.70 26.55
C THR A 24 -25.33 0.98 25.83
N VAL A 25 -25.42 -0.35 25.94
CA VAL A 25 -26.34 -1.17 25.17
C VAL A 25 -27.45 -1.73 26.07
N GLU A 26 -28.70 -1.45 25.72
CA GLU A 26 -29.88 -1.83 26.55
C GLU A 26 -30.11 -3.35 26.61
N HIS A 27 -29.80 -4.09 25.53
CA HIS A 27 -29.97 -5.54 25.47
C HIS A 27 -28.63 -6.25 25.56
N GLN A 28 -28.56 -7.30 26.38
CA GLN A 28 -27.32 -7.99 26.68
C GLN A 28 -26.76 -8.72 25.45
N VAL A 29 -25.58 -8.29 24.98
CA VAL A 29 -24.81 -8.95 23.91
C VAL A 29 -23.85 -9.95 24.54
N ASN A 30 -23.76 -11.16 24.00
CA ASN A 30 -22.78 -12.14 24.47
C ASN A 30 -21.38 -11.71 24.05
N LEU A 31 -20.53 -11.40 25.03
CA LEU A 31 -19.17 -10.91 24.82
C LEU A 31 -18.18 -11.71 25.64
N THR A 32 -17.33 -12.45 24.92
CA THR A 32 -16.29 -13.34 25.45
C THR A 32 -14.91 -12.70 25.22
N VAL A 33 -13.98 -12.91 26.14
CA VAL A 33 -12.62 -12.35 26.06
C VAL A 33 -11.62 -13.47 25.84
N ALA A 34 -10.88 -13.41 24.74
CA ALA A 34 -9.71 -14.23 24.49
C ALA A 34 -8.46 -13.51 25.01
N THR A 35 -7.92 -14.00 26.12
CA THR A 35 -6.68 -13.47 26.67
C THR A 35 -5.92 -14.56 27.41
N ASN A 36 -4.59 -14.53 27.30
CA ASN A 36 -3.68 -15.45 28.00
C ASN A 36 -3.37 -15.01 29.44
N TYR A 37 -4.11 -14.03 29.95
CA TYR A 37 -3.63 -13.13 30.99
C TYR A 37 -4.53 -13.09 32.21
N GLN A 38 -3.96 -13.43 33.36
CA GLN A 38 -4.58 -13.22 34.66
C GLN A 38 -3.81 -12.18 35.50
N THR A 39 -2.53 -11.88 35.17
CA THR A 39 -1.69 -10.97 35.95
C THR A 39 -0.87 -9.97 35.09
N PRO A 40 -0.44 -8.81 35.64
CA PRO A 40 0.30 -7.79 34.89
C PRO A 40 1.72 -8.19 34.44
N SER A 41 2.35 -9.19 35.09
CA SER A 41 3.71 -9.63 34.77
C SER A 41 3.81 -10.36 33.44
N ASP A 42 2.68 -10.81 32.91
CA ASP A 42 2.67 -11.64 31.72
C ASP A 42 2.84 -10.81 30.44
N LEU A 43 2.80 -9.45 30.47
CA LEU A 43 2.51 -8.52 29.32
C LEU A 43 3.38 -8.70 28.06
N VAL A 44 4.46 -9.48 28.18
CA VAL A 44 5.40 -9.84 27.13
C VAL A 44 4.88 -10.99 26.24
N ASN A 45 3.97 -11.82 26.73
CA ASN A 45 3.42 -12.97 26.01
C ASN A 45 2.36 -12.57 24.94
N GLU A 46 2.19 -13.40 23.92
CA GLU A 46 1.15 -13.19 22.91
C GLU A 46 -0.13 -13.93 23.28
N VAL A 47 -1.29 -13.47 22.80
CA VAL A 47 -2.52 -14.28 22.84
C VAL A 47 -2.37 -15.38 21.80
N THR A 48 -2.34 -16.63 22.24
CA THR A 48 -2.07 -17.78 21.38
C THR A 48 -3.30 -18.20 20.56
N PRO A 49 -3.10 -18.87 19.41
CA PRO A 49 -4.20 -19.38 18.60
C PRO A 49 -5.16 -20.30 19.37
N GLU A 50 -4.65 -21.12 20.30
CA GLU A 50 -5.46 -22.07 21.09
C GLU A 50 -6.46 -21.35 22.01
N THR A 51 -6.05 -20.24 22.61
CA THR A 51 -6.90 -19.43 23.49
C THR A 51 -7.99 -18.73 22.69
N ILE A 52 -7.65 -18.21 21.51
CA ILE A 52 -8.64 -17.59 20.62
C ILE A 52 -9.63 -18.64 20.12
N LEU A 53 -9.15 -19.83 19.74
CA LEU A 53 -9.97 -20.96 19.33
C LEU A 53 -10.96 -21.38 20.42
N TYR A 54 -10.50 -21.47 21.68
CA TYR A 54 -11.37 -21.78 22.82
C TYR A 54 -12.46 -20.71 23.00
N ALA A 55 -12.08 -19.43 22.99
CA ALA A 55 -13.03 -18.33 23.14
C ALA A 55 -14.07 -18.27 22.00
N ILE A 56 -13.66 -18.56 20.76
CA ILE A 56 -14.59 -18.65 19.63
C ILE A 56 -15.58 -19.80 19.84
N LYS A 57 -15.10 -20.98 20.23
CA LYS A 57 -15.96 -22.14 20.50
C LYS A 57 -16.94 -21.89 21.65
N GLU A 58 -16.50 -21.19 22.69
CA GLU A 58 -17.36 -20.80 23.83
C GLU A 58 -18.44 -19.79 23.41
N ALA A 59 -18.10 -18.84 22.54
CA ALA A 59 -19.02 -17.80 22.05
C ALA A 59 -19.93 -18.27 20.90
N TYR A 60 -19.66 -19.44 20.31
CA TYR A 60 -20.30 -19.87 19.07
C TYR A 60 -21.80 -20.11 19.21
N ASN A 61 -22.55 -19.65 18.21
CA ASN A 61 -23.94 -19.99 17.95
C ASN A 61 -24.24 -19.81 16.45
N ASP A 62 -25.41 -20.24 16.00
CA ASP A 62 -25.77 -20.25 14.56
C ASP A 62 -25.86 -18.85 13.94
N ASP A 63 -26.05 -17.78 14.73
CA ASP A 63 -26.02 -16.40 14.22
C ASP A 63 -24.58 -15.89 13.99
N GLY A 64 -23.58 -16.59 14.54
CA GLY A 64 -22.16 -16.36 14.30
C GLY A 64 -21.40 -15.59 15.39
N VAL A 65 -20.10 -15.42 15.15
CA VAL A 65 -19.14 -14.80 16.06
C VAL A 65 -18.32 -13.72 15.34
N LEU A 66 -18.36 -12.49 15.88
CA LEU A 66 -17.53 -11.38 15.44
C LEU A 66 -16.29 -11.27 16.34
N VAL A 67 -15.10 -11.35 15.74
CA VAL A 67 -13.82 -11.27 16.46
C VAL A 67 -13.19 -9.90 16.24
N LEU A 68 -12.93 -9.17 17.33
CA LEU A 68 -12.28 -7.85 17.36
C LEU A 68 -10.97 -7.93 18.13
N LEU A 69 -9.95 -7.18 17.70
CA LEU A 69 -8.56 -7.37 18.15
C LEU A 69 -7.79 -6.04 18.31
N ASP A 70 -6.81 -6.03 19.22
CA ASP A 70 -6.09 -4.82 19.67
C ASP A 70 -4.77 -4.53 18.91
N THR A 71 -4.09 -5.55 18.40
CA THR A 71 -2.73 -5.47 17.83
C THR A 71 -2.54 -6.41 16.64
N TYR A 72 -1.53 -6.13 15.80
CA TYR A 72 -1.23 -6.93 14.60
C TYR A 72 -0.95 -8.41 14.91
N HIS A 73 -0.22 -8.70 16.00
CA HIS A 73 0.08 -10.07 16.42
C HIS A 73 -1.19 -10.87 16.77
N SER A 74 -2.21 -10.22 17.35
CA SER A 74 -3.51 -10.81 17.62
C SER A 74 -4.25 -11.20 16.33
N ALA A 75 -4.03 -10.49 15.21
CA ALA A 75 -4.67 -10.78 13.92
C ALA A 75 -4.13 -12.08 13.30
N HIS A 76 -2.81 -12.26 13.31
CA HIS A 76 -2.17 -13.47 12.80
C HIS A 76 -2.61 -14.71 13.58
N ASN A 77 -2.60 -14.63 14.91
CA ASN A 77 -2.99 -15.74 15.77
C ASN A 77 -4.49 -16.05 15.67
N ALA A 78 -5.34 -15.04 15.49
CA ALA A 78 -6.77 -15.24 15.23
C ALA A 78 -7.02 -15.93 13.88
N ALA A 79 -6.27 -15.60 12.84
CA ALA A 79 -6.37 -16.27 11.55
C ALA A 79 -5.98 -17.77 11.64
N LEU A 80 -4.91 -18.08 12.40
CA LEU A 80 -4.52 -19.46 12.69
C LEU A 80 -5.58 -20.21 13.50
N ALA A 81 -6.17 -19.56 14.50
CA ALA A 81 -7.27 -20.13 15.30
C ALA A 81 -8.47 -20.49 14.40
N ILE A 82 -8.90 -19.58 13.52
CA ILE A 82 -10.01 -19.83 12.59
C ILE A 82 -9.68 -20.94 11.60
N ALA A 83 -8.44 -21.03 11.13
CA ALA A 83 -8.01 -22.11 10.23
C ALA A 83 -8.08 -23.50 10.86
N ASN A 84 -8.09 -23.59 12.19
CA ASN A 84 -8.21 -24.84 12.96
C ASN A 84 -9.66 -25.16 13.38
N LEU A 85 -10.65 -24.34 12.98
CA LEU A 85 -12.07 -24.63 13.19
C LEU A 85 -12.60 -25.60 12.13
N GLU A 86 -13.65 -26.33 12.50
CA GLU A 86 -14.47 -27.07 11.54
C GLU A 86 -15.13 -26.09 10.56
N TYR A 87 -15.30 -26.51 9.30
CA TYR A 87 -15.75 -25.63 8.21
C TYR A 87 -17.07 -24.92 8.52
N ASP A 88 -18.04 -25.65 9.09
CA ASP A 88 -19.37 -25.12 9.40
C ASP A 88 -19.31 -24.02 10.46
N ILE A 89 -18.40 -24.15 11.43
CA ILE A 89 -18.16 -23.14 12.46
C ILE A 89 -17.39 -21.95 11.86
N ALA A 90 -16.31 -22.22 11.13
CA ALA A 90 -15.46 -21.20 10.53
C ALA A 90 -16.23 -20.28 9.57
N ALA A 91 -17.24 -20.82 8.88
CA ALA A 91 -18.11 -20.06 7.97
C ALA A 91 -18.95 -18.98 8.68
N HIS A 92 -19.17 -19.11 9.99
CA HIS A 92 -19.94 -18.18 10.81
C HIS A 92 -19.05 -17.35 11.75
N VAL A 93 -17.73 -17.30 11.51
CA VAL A 93 -16.78 -16.49 12.29
C VAL A 93 -16.16 -15.43 11.40
N SER A 94 -16.24 -14.16 11.82
CA SER A 94 -15.72 -13.02 11.04
C SER A 94 -14.73 -12.20 11.86
N LEU A 95 -13.55 -11.92 11.29
CA LEU A 95 -12.59 -10.96 11.86
C LEU A 95 -12.96 -9.54 11.43
N CYS A 96 -12.84 -8.57 12.34
CA CYS A 96 -13.05 -7.16 12.07
C CYS A 96 -11.80 -6.33 12.42
N SER A 97 -11.39 -5.46 11.50
CA SER A 97 -10.22 -4.59 11.64
C SER A 97 -10.53 -3.24 12.30
N ALA A 98 -11.72 -3.09 12.91
CA ALA A 98 -12.12 -1.85 13.55
C ALA A 98 -11.25 -1.55 14.78
N PRO A 99 -11.04 -0.26 15.14
CA PRO A 99 -10.48 0.13 16.43
C PRO A 99 -11.24 -0.59 17.54
N ILE A 100 -10.52 -1.31 18.41
CA ILE A 100 -11.14 -2.30 19.30
C ILE A 100 -12.22 -1.69 20.21
N VAL A 101 -12.07 -0.44 20.66
CA VAL A 101 -13.06 0.19 21.55
C VAL A 101 -14.30 0.60 20.75
N GLU A 102 -14.14 1.49 19.77
CA GLU A 102 -15.24 2.05 18.98
C GLU A 102 -15.96 0.96 18.17
N GLY A 103 -15.19 0.05 17.56
CA GLY A 103 -15.70 -1.06 16.79
C GLY A 103 -16.53 -2.02 17.62
N THR A 104 -16.12 -2.32 18.85
CA THR A 104 -16.90 -3.19 19.75
C THR A 104 -18.22 -2.53 20.15
N LEU A 105 -18.21 -1.24 20.50
CA LEU A 105 -19.43 -0.51 20.85
C LEU A 105 -20.42 -0.46 19.69
N ALA A 106 -19.93 -0.14 18.48
CA ALA A 106 -20.76 -0.09 17.28
C ALA A 106 -21.33 -1.48 16.91
N ALA A 107 -20.52 -2.54 16.97
CA ALA A 107 -20.99 -3.91 16.77
C ALA A 107 -22.05 -4.29 17.81
N ALA A 108 -21.76 -4.10 19.10
CA ALA A 108 -22.66 -4.49 20.17
C ALA A 108 -24.00 -3.75 20.08
N SER A 109 -23.98 -2.45 19.78
CA SER A 109 -25.19 -1.67 19.54
C SER A 109 -26.00 -2.23 18.37
N SER A 110 -25.36 -2.50 17.23
CA SER A 110 -26.02 -3.08 16.05
C SER A 110 -26.61 -4.48 16.34
N ILE A 111 -25.84 -5.34 17.00
CA ILE A 111 -26.25 -6.70 17.37
C ILE A 111 -27.46 -6.68 18.31
N SER A 112 -27.48 -5.76 19.29
CA SER A 112 -28.60 -5.60 20.22
C SER A 112 -29.93 -5.24 19.53
N LEU A 113 -29.85 -4.66 18.33
CA LEU A 113 -30.99 -4.34 17.48
C LEU A 113 -31.36 -5.49 16.51
N GLY A 114 -30.73 -6.65 16.64
CA GLY A 114 -30.99 -7.84 15.84
C GLY A 114 -30.20 -7.91 14.52
N ALA A 115 -29.11 -7.15 14.38
CA ALA A 115 -28.29 -7.19 13.17
C ALA A 115 -27.58 -8.54 12.96
N SER A 116 -27.44 -8.92 11.69
CA SER A 116 -26.65 -10.07 11.26
C SER A 116 -25.14 -9.87 11.50
N LEU A 117 -24.36 -10.96 11.44
CA LEU A 117 -22.90 -10.92 11.60
C LEU A 117 -22.24 -9.92 10.63
N GLU A 118 -22.68 -9.90 9.38
CA GLU A 118 -22.13 -9.01 8.35
C GLU A 118 -22.51 -7.55 8.57
N GLU A 119 -23.73 -7.27 9.03
CA GLU A 119 -24.16 -5.92 9.40
C GLU A 119 -23.40 -5.40 10.62
N ALA A 120 -23.26 -6.22 11.66
CA ALA A 120 -22.50 -5.88 12.85
C ALA A 120 -21.02 -5.60 12.53
N LYS A 121 -20.39 -6.44 11.68
CA LYS A 121 -19.04 -6.22 11.17
C LYS A 121 -18.92 -4.92 10.40
N ARG A 122 -19.89 -4.61 9.54
CA ARG A 122 -19.92 -3.38 8.75
C ARG A 122 -20.01 -2.15 9.64
N GLU A 123 -20.90 -2.14 10.64
CA GLU A 123 -21.02 -1.01 11.58
C GLU A 123 -19.76 -0.83 12.42
N ALA A 124 -19.16 -1.91 12.90
CA ALA A 124 -17.85 -1.86 13.55
C ALA A 124 -16.78 -1.25 12.64
N HIS A 125 -16.67 -1.72 11.40
CA HIS A 125 -15.63 -1.29 10.47
C HIS A 125 -15.75 0.20 10.08
N LYS A 126 -16.98 0.72 9.95
CA LYS A 126 -17.23 2.15 9.66
C LYS A 126 -16.59 3.10 10.68
N THR A 127 -16.36 2.66 11.91
CA THR A 127 -15.76 3.50 12.95
C THR A 127 -14.36 4.00 12.60
N ILE A 128 -13.62 3.25 11.76
CA ILE A 128 -12.35 3.71 11.16
C ILE A 128 -12.60 5.01 10.39
N SER A 129 -13.55 4.98 9.45
CA SER A 129 -13.84 6.09 8.56
C SER A 129 -14.41 7.29 9.33
N VAL A 130 -15.26 7.05 10.32
CA VAL A 130 -15.79 8.12 11.19
C VAL A 130 -14.67 8.82 11.94
N LYS A 131 -13.73 8.06 12.54
CA LYS A 131 -12.61 8.64 13.30
C LYS A 131 -11.66 9.43 12.40
N LYS A 132 -11.39 8.94 11.19
CA LYS A 132 -10.59 9.63 10.17
C LYS A 132 -11.26 10.91 9.67
N LEU A 133 -12.57 10.86 9.38
CA LEU A 133 -13.35 12.01 8.94
C LEU A 133 -13.36 13.12 9.99
N LEU A 134 -13.52 12.78 11.27
CA LEU A 134 -13.50 13.73 12.39
C LEU A 134 -12.13 14.40 12.56
N LEU A 135 -11.04 13.74 12.17
CA LEU A 135 -9.69 14.28 12.21
C LEU A 135 -9.29 15.03 10.93
N GLY A 136 -10.18 15.12 9.94
CA GLY A 136 -9.88 15.74 8.64
C GLY A 136 -8.91 14.92 7.78
N GLU A 137 -8.73 13.63 8.10
CA GLU A 137 -7.93 12.72 7.28
C GLU A 137 -8.75 12.33 6.04
N ASN A 138 -8.29 12.70 4.84
CA ASN A 138 -8.89 12.27 3.58
C ASN A 138 -8.79 10.74 3.44
N ILE A 139 -9.92 10.05 3.27
CA ILE A 139 -9.97 8.59 3.18
C ILE A 139 -10.11 8.16 1.70
N PRO A 140 -9.16 7.39 1.14
CA PRO A 140 -9.44 6.48 0.03
C PRO A 140 -10.05 5.17 0.54
N ASP A 141 -11.01 4.64 -0.21
CA ASP A 141 -11.97 3.63 0.24
C ASP A 141 -11.48 2.15 0.15
N PHE A 142 -11.62 1.45 1.28
CA PHE A 142 -11.76 0.01 1.60
C PHE A 142 -10.92 -1.11 0.93
N THR A 143 -10.02 -1.72 1.72
CA THR A 143 -9.65 -3.14 1.64
C THR A 143 -10.54 -3.98 2.58
N ILE A 144 -11.46 -4.75 1.99
CA ILE A 144 -12.17 -5.88 2.62
C ILE A 144 -11.85 -7.12 1.80
N PHE A 145 -11.34 -8.18 2.43
CA PHE A 145 -11.19 -9.51 1.84
C PHE A 145 -12.34 -10.43 2.30
N PRO A 146 -12.98 -11.14 1.37
CA PRO A 146 -13.53 -12.47 1.67
C PRO A 146 -13.02 -13.55 0.69
N LYS A 147 -12.68 -14.73 1.24
CA LYS A 147 -12.40 -15.97 0.52
C LYS A 147 -13.72 -16.59 0.02
N ASN A 148 -14.06 -16.43 -1.26
CA ASN A 148 -14.68 -17.48 -2.07
C ASN A 148 -14.66 -17.09 -3.56
N THR A 149 -14.08 -17.94 -4.39
CA THR A 149 -13.66 -17.67 -5.78
C THR A 149 -14.73 -17.93 -6.83
N ASN A 150 -16.00 -17.57 -6.57
CA ASN A 150 -17.10 -17.69 -7.53
C ASN A 150 -17.81 -16.34 -7.78
N TYR A 151 -17.05 -15.26 -7.92
CA TYR A 151 -17.59 -13.97 -8.32
C TYR A 151 -17.46 -13.80 -9.83
N GLU A 152 -18.58 -13.57 -10.50
CA GLU A 152 -18.56 -13.00 -11.84
C GLU A 152 -17.87 -11.62 -11.79
N PRO A 153 -17.00 -11.29 -12.75
CA PRO A 153 -16.26 -10.02 -12.72
C PRO A 153 -17.21 -8.84 -12.89
N VAL A 154 -17.22 -7.94 -11.90
CA VAL A 154 -18.03 -6.70 -11.89
C VAL A 154 -17.64 -5.78 -13.04
N ARG A 155 -16.37 -5.85 -13.47
CA ARG A 155 -15.86 -5.14 -14.64
C ARG A 155 -14.77 -5.98 -15.29
N SER A 156 -14.78 -6.11 -16.61
CA SER A 156 -13.71 -6.76 -17.38
C SER A 156 -13.18 -5.81 -18.44
N ILE A 157 -11.85 -5.77 -18.58
CA ILE A 157 -11.15 -4.92 -19.55
C ILE A 157 -10.19 -5.80 -20.32
N THR A 158 -10.43 -5.97 -21.62
CA THR A 158 -9.53 -6.70 -22.51
C THR A 158 -8.85 -5.72 -23.45
N ALA A 159 -7.52 -5.76 -23.48
CA ALA A 159 -6.72 -4.86 -24.31
C ALA A 159 -5.34 -5.45 -24.60
N PRO A 160 -4.67 -5.01 -25.68
CA PRO A 160 -3.33 -5.45 -26.03
C PRO A 160 -2.29 -4.94 -25.02
N VAL A 161 -1.33 -5.80 -24.71
CA VAL A 161 -0.20 -5.51 -23.80
C VAL A 161 0.78 -4.56 -24.46
N TRP A 162 1.11 -3.47 -23.76
CA TRP A 162 2.29 -2.67 -24.01
C TRP A 162 3.33 -2.93 -22.91
N LEU A 163 4.37 -3.68 -23.24
CA LEU A 163 5.55 -3.85 -22.40
C LEU A 163 6.31 -2.52 -22.36
N TYR A 164 6.19 -1.84 -21.23
CA TYR A 164 6.87 -0.60 -20.99
C TYR A 164 8.29 -0.88 -20.44
N PRO A 165 9.34 -0.31 -21.07
CA PRO A 165 10.70 -0.61 -20.68
C PRO A 165 11.03 -0.05 -19.29
N TYR A 166 11.50 -0.93 -18.41
CA TYR A 166 12.06 -0.54 -17.12
C TYR A 166 13.55 -0.88 -17.11
N ASN A 167 14.39 0.15 -17.25
CA ASN A 167 15.84 0.02 -17.25
C ASN A 167 16.41 0.68 -16.00
N ARG A 168 16.99 -0.13 -15.10
CA ARG A 168 17.75 0.41 -13.98
C ARG A 168 19.11 0.88 -14.49
N PHE A 169 19.51 2.09 -14.11
CA PHE A 169 20.81 2.62 -14.45
C PHE A 169 21.92 1.81 -13.79
N VAL A 170 22.83 1.27 -14.62
CA VAL A 170 24.08 0.66 -14.16
C VAL A 170 25.17 1.72 -14.29
N ILE A 171 25.57 2.31 -13.17
CA ILE A 171 26.55 3.40 -13.18
C ILE A 171 27.93 2.87 -12.77
N PRO A 172 28.91 2.81 -13.69
CA PRO A 172 30.26 2.47 -13.32
C PRO A 172 30.92 3.62 -12.56
N ARG A 173 31.67 3.29 -11.50
CA ARG A 173 32.54 4.26 -10.83
C ARG A 173 33.72 4.61 -11.74
N LYS A 174 33.86 5.89 -12.08
CA LYS A 174 35.04 6.44 -12.75
C LYS A 174 35.90 7.16 -11.72
N LYS A 175 37.19 6.88 -11.70
CA LYS A 175 38.16 7.61 -10.87
C LYS A 175 38.56 8.91 -11.58
N LEU A 176 38.47 10.02 -10.87
CA LEU A 176 38.73 11.35 -11.41
C LEU A 176 39.99 11.99 -10.84
N TYR A 177 40.57 12.90 -11.61
CA TYR A 177 41.67 13.75 -11.14
C TYR A 177 41.12 14.95 -10.35
N PRO A 178 41.88 15.49 -9.37
CA PRO A 178 41.42 16.58 -8.51
C PRO A 178 40.87 17.81 -9.25
N HIS A 179 41.46 18.17 -10.39
CA HIS A 179 41.05 19.34 -11.17
C HIS A 179 39.67 19.20 -11.83
N LEU A 180 39.15 17.97 -11.98
CA LEU A 180 37.83 17.69 -12.57
C LEU A 180 36.71 17.66 -11.52
N LEU A 181 37.03 17.61 -10.23
CA LEU A 181 36.03 17.43 -9.17
C LEU A 181 35.04 18.60 -9.09
N LEU A 182 35.54 19.83 -9.29
CA LEU A 182 34.69 21.02 -9.30
C LEU A 182 33.72 21.03 -10.50
N GLU A 183 34.15 20.50 -11.64
CA GLU A 183 33.31 20.40 -12.83
C GLU A 183 32.17 19.38 -12.61
N GLU A 184 32.47 18.23 -11.99
CA GLU A 184 31.46 17.24 -11.62
C GLU A 184 30.42 17.79 -10.63
N GLN A 185 30.86 18.55 -9.62
CA GLN A 185 29.95 19.21 -8.69
C GLN A 185 29.06 20.23 -9.41
N LYS A 186 29.61 21.01 -10.33
CA LYS A 186 28.81 21.92 -11.18
C LYS A 186 27.81 21.16 -12.06
N ARG A 187 28.21 20.01 -12.63
CA ARG A 187 27.32 19.15 -13.42
C ARG A 187 26.14 18.65 -12.56
N LEU A 188 26.41 18.22 -11.32
CA LEU A 188 25.38 17.81 -10.37
C LEU A 188 24.38 18.95 -10.07
N ILE A 189 24.87 20.14 -9.72
CA ILE A 189 24.00 21.28 -9.41
C ILE A 189 23.13 21.66 -10.60
N ASN A 190 23.68 21.68 -11.82
CA ASN A 190 22.90 21.95 -13.01
C ASN A 190 21.78 20.91 -13.23
N VAL A 191 22.05 19.63 -12.99
CA VAL A 191 21.04 18.56 -13.10
C VAL A 191 19.95 18.68 -12.04
N ILE A 192 20.29 19.10 -10.82
CA ILE A 192 19.29 19.37 -9.77
C ILE A 192 18.34 20.48 -10.23
N GLU A 193 18.87 21.57 -10.78
CA GLU A 193 18.05 22.67 -11.29
C GLU A 193 17.17 22.26 -12.49
N GLN A 194 17.67 21.41 -13.39
CA GLN A 194 16.86 20.83 -14.46
C GLN A 194 15.74 19.95 -13.89
N SER A 195 16.07 19.09 -12.93
CA SER A 195 15.11 18.17 -12.30
C SER A 195 14.03 18.91 -11.49
N LYS A 196 14.36 20.06 -10.89
CA LYS A 196 13.39 20.94 -10.22
C LYS A 196 12.35 21.51 -11.18
N ARG A 197 12.78 21.94 -12.38
CA ARG A 197 11.86 22.44 -13.42
C ARG A 197 10.92 21.33 -13.92
N ASP A 198 11.42 20.12 -14.08
CA ASP A 198 10.58 18.97 -14.43
C ASP A 198 9.53 18.69 -13.35
N ILE A 199 9.90 18.80 -12.07
CA ILE A 199 8.99 18.61 -10.95
C ILE A 199 7.93 19.72 -10.89
N ASP A 200 8.29 20.97 -11.19
CA ASP A 200 7.31 22.07 -11.28
C ASP A 200 6.27 21.76 -12.35
N TRP A 201 6.73 21.38 -13.54
CA TRP A 201 5.85 20.98 -14.63
C TRP A 201 4.97 19.78 -14.24
N LEU A 202 5.53 18.78 -13.57
CA LEU A 202 4.74 17.63 -13.06
C LEU A 202 3.69 18.05 -12.03
N THR A 203 4.02 19.02 -11.18
CA THR A 203 3.10 19.56 -10.17
C THR A 203 1.91 20.25 -10.85
N GLU A 204 2.18 21.07 -11.87
CA GLU A 204 1.14 21.70 -12.70
C GLU A 204 0.31 20.67 -13.46
N GLU A 205 0.95 19.64 -14.03
CA GLU A 205 0.27 18.61 -14.80
C GLU A 205 -0.66 17.75 -13.92
N VAL A 206 -0.25 17.45 -12.69
CA VAL A 206 -1.09 16.78 -11.69
C VAL A 206 -2.25 17.66 -11.26
N HIS A 207 -1.99 18.94 -10.98
CA HIS A 207 -3.06 19.89 -10.67
C HIS A 207 -4.11 19.94 -11.79
N ARG A 208 -3.65 20.01 -13.04
CA ARG A 208 -4.51 20.05 -14.23
C ARG A 208 -5.32 18.77 -14.42
N LYS A 209 -4.74 17.59 -14.16
CA LYS A 209 -5.37 16.28 -14.37
C LYS A 209 -6.27 15.83 -13.22
N LEU A 210 -5.88 16.12 -11.98
CA LEU A 210 -6.43 15.50 -10.77
C LEU A 210 -6.83 16.50 -9.67
N GLY A 211 -6.41 17.76 -9.78
CA GLY A 211 -6.69 18.81 -8.80
C GLY A 211 -5.60 18.99 -7.74
N GLU A 212 -5.78 20.01 -6.91
CA GLU A 212 -4.79 20.49 -5.93
C GLU A 212 -4.42 19.45 -4.87
N GLN A 213 -5.35 18.60 -4.44
CA GLN A 213 -5.11 17.61 -3.39
C GLN A 213 -4.00 16.59 -3.69
N TYR A 214 -3.56 16.43 -4.94
CA TYR A 214 -2.49 15.50 -5.33
C TYR A 214 -1.15 16.19 -5.62
N THR A 215 -1.09 17.53 -5.66
CA THR A 215 0.14 18.27 -6.02
C THR A 215 1.25 18.07 -5.01
N HIS A 216 0.89 17.85 -3.74
CA HIS A 216 1.82 17.64 -2.62
C HIS A 216 2.83 16.52 -2.89
N ILE A 217 2.48 15.51 -3.70
CA ILE A 217 3.39 14.41 -4.09
C ILE A 217 4.68 14.96 -4.70
N PHE A 218 4.53 15.83 -5.70
CA PHE A 218 5.66 16.40 -6.42
C PHE A 218 6.25 17.61 -5.68
N SER A 219 5.45 18.33 -4.89
CA SER A 219 5.99 19.33 -3.95
C SER A 219 6.97 18.69 -2.94
N SER A 220 6.69 17.49 -2.44
CA SER A 220 7.63 16.74 -1.59
C SER A 220 8.90 16.34 -2.34
N HIS A 221 8.80 15.98 -3.63
CA HIS A 221 10.00 15.70 -4.44
C HIS A 221 10.86 16.94 -4.60
N ARG A 222 10.23 18.11 -4.79
CA ARG A 222 10.93 19.38 -4.88
C ARG A 222 11.65 19.71 -3.58
N PHE A 223 10.98 19.56 -2.44
CA PHE A 223 11.57 19.78 -1.12
C PHE A 223 12.81 18.90 -0.91
N LEU A 224 12.77 17.63 -1.34
CA LEU A 224 13.94 16.75 -1.28
C LEU A 224 15.10 17.24 -2.15
N LEU A 225 14.83 17.72 -3.36
CA LEU A 225 15.88 18.28 -4.24
C LEU A 225 16.45 19.62 -3.73
N GLU A 226 15.66 20.39 -2.97
CA GLU A 226 16.10 21.63 -2.34
C GLU A 226 16.90 21.40 -1.05
N ASN A 227 16.93 20.16 -0.54
CA ASN A 227 17.68 19.83 0.66
C ASN A 227 19.19 19.99 0.43
N THR A 228 19.76 21.07 0.97
CA THR A 228 21.19 21.40 0.88
C THR A 228 22.09 20.32 1.49
N GLU A 229 21.65 19.62 2.54
CA GLU A 229 22.43 18.56 3.18
C GLU A 229 22.60 17.35 2.25
N LEU A 230 21.53 16.96 1.54
CA LEU A 230 21.61 15.91 0.52
C LEU A 230 22.60 16.30 -0.59
N GLN A 231 22.51 17.54 -1.07
CA GLN A 231 23.43 18.05 -2.11
C GLN A 231 24.89 18.05 -1.64
N LEU A 232 25.14 18.52 -0.41
CA LEU A 232 26.46 18.53 0.21
C LEU A 232 26.99 17.11 0.42
N THR A 233 26.12 16.15 0.75
CA THR A 233 26.48 14.74 0.92
C THR A 233 27.00 14.16 -0.40
N VAL A 234 26.27 14.37 -1.51
CA VAL A 234 26.71 13.92 -2.84
C VAL A 234 28.02 14.60 -3.25
N CYS A 235 28.13 15.93 -3.08
CA CYS A 235 29.36 16.68 -3.36
C CYS A 235 30.56 16.19 -2.54
N SER A 236 30.32 15.82 -1.28
CA SER A 236 31.33 15.26 -0.39
C SER A 236 31.76 13.87 -0.84
N MET A 237 30.85 13.04 -1.37
CA MET A 237 31.20 11.75 -1.96
C MET A 237 32.09 11.91 -3.19
N ILE A 238 31.77 12.86 -4.09
CA ILE A 238 32.60 13.19 -5.26
C ILE A 238 34.02 13.58 -4.80
N ASN A 239 34.12 14.48 -3.82
CA ASN A 239 35.41 15.00 -3.36
C ASN A 239 36.24 13.97 -2.58
N LYS A 240 35.60 13.21 -1.68
CA LYS A 240 36.28 12.21 -0.83
C LYS A 240 36.75 11.00 -1.63
N TYR A 241 35.93 10.52 -2.56
CA TYR A 241 36.19 9.28 -3.30
C TYR A 241 36.67 9.48 -4.73
N HIS A 242 36.84 10.74 -5.15
CA HIS A 242 37.29 11.15 -6.48
C HIS A 242 36.50 10.41 -7.57
N CYS A 243 35.17 10.45 -7.47
CA CYS A 243 34.26 9.73 -8.37
C CYS A 243 33.35 10.66 -9.15
N ASN A 244 32.80 10.15 -10.25
CA ASN A 244 31.83 10.86 -11.08
C ASN A 244 30.48 11.08 -10.37
N ALA A 245 29.79 12.16 -10.74
CA ALA A 245 28.56 12.62 -10.12
C ALA A 245 27.44 11.55 -10.14
N GLU A 246 27.30 10.79 -11.23
CA GLU A 246 26.30 9.72 -11.34
C GLU A 246 26.48 8.67 -10.26
N PHE A 247 27.74 8.27 -10.01
CA PHE A 247 28.05 7.21 -9.06
C PHE A 247 27.85 7.68 -7.63
N ALA A 248 28.32 8.89 -7.32
CA ALA A 248 28.10 9.51 -6.02
C ALA A 248 26.60 9.64 -5.71
N LEU A 249 25.83 10.18 -6.66
CA LEU A 249 24.39 10.35 -6.52
C LEU A 249 23.67 9.03 -6.33
N GLN A 250 23.96 8.02 -7.17
CA GLN A 250 23.34 6.71 -7.07
C GLN A 250 23.63 6.05 -5.72
N GLN A 251 24.85 6.14 -5.20
CA GLN A 251 25.17 5.57 -3.89
C GLN A 251 24.46 6.30 -2.76
N THR A 252 24.45 7.63 -2.75
CA THR A 252 23.71 8.40 -1.74
C THR A 252 22.23 8.03 -1.71
N PHE A 253 21.60 7.85 -2.88
CA PHE A 253 20.20 7.45 -2.95
C PHE A 253 19.96 5.98 -2.57
N ILE A 254 20.90 5.08 -2.84
CA ILE A 254 20.81 3.68 -2.37
C ILE A 254 20.80 3.67 -0.84
N ASP A 255 21.74 4.38 -0.20
CA ASP A 255 21.81 4.47 1.27
C ASP A 255 20.52 5.08 1.85
N LEU A 256 19.97 6.11 1.18
CA LEU A 256 18.72 6.74 1.58
C LEU A 256 17.53 5.78 1.45
N ILE A 257 17.41 5.08 0.32
CA ILE A 257 16.35 4.08 0.08
C ILE A 257 16.43 2.96 1.12
N ASP A 258 17.62 2.44 1.40
CA ASP A 258 17.82 1.38 2.39
C ASP A 258 17.41 1.84 3.80
N THR A 259 17.66 3.11 4.14
CA THR A 259 17.20 3.71 5.40
C THR A 259 15.67 3.72 5.49
N TYR A 260 14.99 4.14 4.42
CA TYR A 260 13.51 4.12 4.38
C TYR A 260 12.94 2.70 4.41
N ALA A 261 13.60 1.74 3.75
CA ALA A 261 13.17 0.34 3.73
C ALA A 261 13.24 -0.34 5.11
N GLN A 262 14.11 0.14 6.00
CA GLN A 262 14.27 -0.34 7.37
C GLN A 262 13.30 0.29 8.38
N MET A 263 12.51 1.29 7.98
CA MET A 263 11.51 1.89 8.87
C MET A 263 10.32 0.97 9.08
N ASP A 264 9.76 0.96 10.30
CA ASP A 264 8.61 0.14 10.66
C ASP A 264 7.29 0.60 10.01
N ASP A 265 7.23 1.86 9.54
CA ASP A 265 6.03 2.43 8.90
C ASP A 265 5.93 2.05 7.41
N ASP A 266 4.88 1.30 7.06
CA ASP A 266 4.56 0.88 5.69
C ASP A 266 4.46 2.03 4.68
N ASN A 267 3.95 3.19 5.09
CA ASN A 267 3.86 4.37 4.24
C ASN A 267 5.25 4.97 3.98
N MET A 268 6.16 4.88 4.95
CA MET A 268 7.55 5.30 4.77
C MET A 268 8.28 4.34 3.86
N ARG A 269 8.08 3.02 4.03
CA ARG A 269 8.63 2.02 3.09
C ARG A 269 8.14 2.20 1.66
N ALA A 270 6.89 2.66 1.47
CA ALA A 270 6.34 2.97 0.15
C ALA A 270 7.05 4.13 -0.58
N ARG A 271 7.86 4.94 0.13
CA ARG A 271 8.65 6.06 -0.45
C ARG A 271 9.86 5.62 -1.26
N GLU A 272 10.24 4.34 -1.24
CA GLU A 272 11.26 3.80 -2.14
C GLU A 272 11.00 4.22 -3.60
N SER A 273 9.76 4.10 -4.07
CA SER A 273 9.41 4.42 -5.46
C SER A 273 9.53 5.90 -5.79
N ASP A 274 9.31 6.78 -4.81
CA ASP A 274 9.45 8.23 -4.97
C ASP A 274 10.94 8.62 -5.06
N LEU A 275 11.78 8.02 -4.21
CA LEU A 275 13.23 8.22 -4.24
C LEU A 275 13.85 7.67 -5.53
N ASP A 276 13.44 6.49 -5.98
CA ASP A 276 13.90 5.91 -7.26
C ASP A 276 13.46 6.75 -8.47
N ASP A 277 12.26 7.37 -8.43
CA ASP A 277 11.81 8.31 -9.46
C ASP A 277 12.74 9.53 -9.53
N ILE A 278 13.01 10.16 -8.38
CA ILE A 278 13.91 11.33 -8.29
C ILE A 278 15.32 10.98 -8.77
N LEU A 279 15.86 9.83 -8.34
CA LEU A 279 17.17 9.35 -8.77
C LEU A 279 17.21 9.11 -10.29
N SER A 280 16.24 8.35 -10.82
CA SER A 280 16.13 8.00 -12.23
C SER A 280 16.12 9.24 -13.11
N ARG A 281 15.38 10.29 -12.71
CA ARG A 281 15.31 11.57 -13.42
C ARG A 281 16.66 12.28 -13.48
N MET A 282 17.34 12.42 -12.35
CA MET A 282 18.67 13.05 -12.32
C MET A 282 19.71 12.24 -13.11
N LEU A 283 19.68 10.90 -12.99
CA LEU A 283 20.58 10.03 -13.75
C LEU A 283 20.35 10.13 -15.26
N ARG A 284 19.12 10.37 -15.73
CA ARG A 284 18.87 10.60 -17.16
C ARG A 284 19.63 11.81 -17.69
N TYR A 285 19.58 12.93 -16.99
CA TYR A 285 20.34 14.12 -17.37
C TYR A 285 21.85 13.88 -17.32
N LEU A 286 22.35 13.30 -16.22
CA LEU A 286 23.78 13.06 -16.06
C LEU A 286 24.34 12.07 -17.10
N THR A 287 23.55 11.08 -17.51
CA THR A 287 23.95 10.09 -18.51
C THR A 287 23.54 10.46 -19.94
N SER A 288 22.87 11.60 -20.14
CA SER A 288 22.27 12.00 -21.43
C SER A 288 21.35 10.92 -22.02
N SER A 289 20.67 10.17 -21.15
CA SER A 289 19.72 9.14 -21.57
C SER A 289 18.41 9.77 -22.07
N PRO A 290 17.73 9.14 -23.04
CA PRO A 290 16.48 9.67 -23.57
C PRO A 290 15.40 9.76 -22.47
N PRO A 291 14.42 10.67 -22.62
CA PRO A 291 13.27 10.72 -21.74
C PRO A 291 12.46 9.42 -21.79
N PRO A 292 11.68 9.10 -20.75
CA PRO A 292 10.76 7.96 -20.77
C PRO A 292 9.76 8.06 -21.95
N LEU A 293 9.27 6.91 -22.42
CA LEU A 293 8.27 6.89 -23.48
C LEU A 293 6.94 7.43 -22.93
N THR A 294 6.35 8.41 -23.60
CA THR A 294 5.11 9.05 -23.12
C THR A 294 3.86 8.48 -23.80
N GLN A 295 4.03 7.68 -24.85
CA GLN A 295 2.91 7.19 -25.66
C GLN A 295 3.08 5.71 -26.03
N PRO A 296 1.99 4.93 -25.98
CA PRO A 296 2.00 3.57 -26.48
C PRO A 296 2.02 3.53 -28.02
N PRO A 297 2.53 2.42 -28.61
CA PRO A 297 2.58 2.23 -30.06
C PRO A 297 1.19 2.17 -30.73
N TYR A 298 0.14 1.83 -29.98
CA TYR A 298 -1.26 1.79 -30.42
C TYR A 298 -2.17 2.24 -29.27
N PRO A 299 -3.42 2.69 -29.53
CA PRO A 299 -4.34 3.14 -28.49
C PRO A 299 -4.92 1.98 -27.67
N ASN A 300 -5.47 2.30 -26.49
CA ASN A 300 -6.23 1.39 -25.62
C ASN A 300 -5.43 0.16 -25.16
N VAL A 301 -4.28 0.38 -24.52
CA VAL A 301 -3.37 -0.70 -24.11
C VAL A 301 -3.46 -0.99 -22.61
N ILE A 302 -3.00 -2.18 -22.22
CA ILE A 302 -2.63 -2.45 -20.83
C ILE A 302 -1.12 -2.29 -20.73
N LEU A 303 -0.67 -1.31 -19.93
CA LEU A 303 0.74 -1.07 -19.68
C LEU A 303 1.26 -2.14 -18.72
N VAL A 304 2.29 -2.87 -19.13
CA VAL A 304 2.92 -3.90 -18.31
C VAL A 304 4.38 -3.53 -18.08
N THR A 305 4.81 -3.45 -16.82
CA THR A 305 6.21 -3.11 -16.47
C THR A 305 6.62 -3.72 -15.14
N LYS A 306 7.92 -3.70 -14.85
CA LYS A 306 8.43 -4.13 -13.55
C LYS A 306 7.94 -3.22 -12.44
N GLN A 307 8.07 -1.91 -12.65
CA GLN A 307 7.66 -0.82 -11.76
C GLN A 307 7.38 0.40 -12.63
N LEU A 308 6.52 1.30 -12.15
CA LEU A 308 6.19 2.55 -12.82
C LEU A 308 6.38 3.71 -11.84
N HIS A 309 7.15 4.72 -12.25
CA HIS A 309 7.35 5.93 -11.48
C HIS A 309 6.13 6.87 -11.59
N PRO A 310 5.78 7.61 -10.52
CA PRO A 310 4.65 8.54 -10.58
C PRO A 310 4.86 9.62 -11.65
N SER A 311 6.10 10.12 -11.84
CA SER A 311 6.42 11.06 -12.93
C SER A 311 6.12 10.50 -14.32
N THR A 312 6.41 9.21 -14.53
CA THR A 312 6.13 8.54 -15.81
C THR A 312 4.63 8.41 -16.01
N LEU A 313 3.88 8.00 -14.98
CA LEU A 313 2.43 7.90 -15.08
C LEU A 313 1.77 9.24 -15.46
N MET A 314 2.27 10.35 -14.92
CA MET A 314 1.74 11.69 -15.22
C MET A 314 2.08 12.17 -16.63
N THR A 315 3.16 11.68 -17.26
CA THR A 315 3.50 12.02 -18.66
C THR A 315 2.74 11.17 -19.68
N LEU A 316 2.15 10.05 -19.27
CA LEU A 316 1.31 9.22 -20.14
C LEU A 316 -0.01 9.91 -20.47
N GLU A 317 -0.57 9.58 -21.63
CA GLU A 317 -1.93 9.94 -22.01
C GLU A 317 -2.95 8.96 -21.39
N PRO A 318 -3.76 9.38 -20.39
CA PRO A 318 -4.64 8.46 -19.66
C PRO A 318 -5.63 7.73 -20.57
N ASN A 319 -6.15 8.42 -21.59
CA ASN A 319 -7.15 7.87 -22.51
C ASN A 319 -6.63 6.69 -23.35
N ARG A 320 -5.32 6.54 -23.51
CA ARG A 320 -4.70 5.45 -24.27
C ARG A 320 -4.33 4.25 -23.38
N ILE A 321 -4.40 4.40 -22.05
CA ILE A 321 -4.08 3.35 -21.08
C ILE A 321 -5.39 2.83 -20.45
N LYS A 322 -5.72 1.57 -20.68
CA LYS A 322 -6.91 0.91 -20.12
C LYS A 322 -6.65 0.21 -18.79
N GLY A 323 -5.39 0.01 -18.44
CA GLY A 323 -4.96 -0.52 -17.16
C GLY A 323 -3.45 -0.63 -17.08
N ILE A 324 -2.97 -0.87 -15.87
CA ILE A 324 -1.55 -0.96 -15.52
C ILE A 324 -1.33 -2.27 -14.76
N LEU A 325 -0.32 -3.03 -15.18
CA LEU A 325 0.10 -4.28 -14.57
C LEU A 325 1.55 -4.15 -14.14
N LEU A 326 1.78 -4.05 -12.83
CA LEU A 326 3.13 -3.95 -12.26
C LEU A 326 3.57 -5.32 -11.75
N SER A 327 4.70 -5.82 -12.24
CA SER A 327 5.25 -7.09 -11.76
C SER A 327 5.66 -6.98 -10.29
N HIS A 328 6.18 -5.82 -9.88
CA HIS A 328 6.46 -5.42 -8.50
C HIS A 328 5.87 -4.02 -8.28
N GLY A 329 5.29 -3.76 -7.12
CA GLY A 329 4.75 -2.45 -6.80
C GLY A 329 4.16 -2.46 -5.41
N ASN A 330 4.32 -1.36 -4.69
CA ASN A 330 3.69 -1.18 -3.40
C ASN A 330 2.28 -0.60 -3.62
N PRO A 331 1.20 -1.25 -3.15
CA PRO A 331 -0.16 -0.70 -3.20
C PRO A 331 -0.31 0.67 -2.54
N LEU A 332 0.57 1.01 -1.58
CA LEU A 332 0.60 2.31 -0.89
C LEU A 332 1.46 3.36 -1.61
N SER A 333 2.06 3.05 -2.76
CA SER A 333 2.90 4.00 -3.50
C SER A 333 2.08 5.13 -4.13
N ASN A 334 2.72 6.30 -4.32
CA ASN A 334 2.11 7.42 -5.04
C ASN A 334 1.72 7.07 -6.48
N THR A 335 2.42 6.13 -7.14
CA THR A 335 2.00 5.61 -8.45
C THR A 335 0.62 4.97 -8.38
N THR A 336 0.37 4.13 -7.36
CA THR A 336 -0.94 3.49 -7.18
C THR A 336 -2.01 4.52 -6.85
N LEU A 337 -1.71 5.46 -5.95
CA LEU A 337 -2.61 6.55 -5.60
C LEU A 337 -3.03 7.36 -6.83
N LEU A 338 -2.06 7.79 -7.65
CA LEU A 338 -2.31 8.57 -8.86
C LEU A 338 -3.04 7.78 -9.94
N ALA A 339 -2.74 6.49 -10.11
CA ALA A 339 -3.44 5.63 -11.07
C ALA A 339 -4.92 5.48 -10.70
N ASN A 340 -5.21 5.26 -9.42
CA ASN A 340 -6.58 5.19 -8.90
C ASN A 340 -7.31 6.53 -9.08
N ALA A 341 -6.66 7.66 -8.79
CA ALA A 341 -7.23 8.98 -8.98
C ALA A 341 -7.55 9.30 -10.46
N LEU A 342 -6.78 8.72 -11.40
CA LEU A 342 -7.03 8.81 -12.84
C LEU A 342 -8.09 7.80 -13.34
N ASP A 343 -8.73 7.04 -12.44
CA ASP A 343 -9.63 5.93 -12.77
C ASP A 343 -8.98 4.85 -13.68
N ILE A 344 -7.65 4.71 -13.60
CA ILE A 344 -6.90 3.69 -14.32
C ILE A 344 -6.75 2.46 -13.42
N PRO A 345 -7.30 1.30 -13.82
CA PRO A 345 -7.10 0.03 -13.13
C PRO A 345 -5.61 -0.27 -12.98
N ILE A 346 -5.16 -0.53 -11.75
CA ILE A 346 -3.78 -0.90 -11.48
C ILE A 346 -3.72 -2.19 -10.65
N ILE A 347 -2.86 -3.12 -11.08
CA ILE A 347 -2.53 -4.34 -10.34
C ILE A 347 -1.07 -4.23 -9.90
N ASN A 348 -0.88 -4.23 -8.59
CA ASN A 348 0.43 -4.26 -7.95
C ASN A 348 0.82 -5.71 -7.65
N GLY A 349 2.03 -6.12 -8.02
CA GLY A 349 2.55 -7.44 -7.66
C GLY A 349 2.01 -8.59 -8.53
N ALA A 350 1.86 -8.37 -9.84
CA ALA A 350 1.42 -9.39 -10.80
C ALA A 350 2.39 -10.58 -10.98
N GLY A 351 3.54 -10.54 -10.31
CA GLY A 351 4.59 -11.54 -10.39
C GLY A 351 5.48 -11.38 -11.62
N LYS A 352 6.66 -12.01 -11.60
CA LYS A 352 7.64 -11.94 -12.70
C LYS A 352 7.11 -12.49 -14.02
N SER A 353 6.13 -13.40 -13.98
CA SER A 353 5.46 -13.94 -15.16
C SER A 353 4.71 -12.88 -15.98
N ALA A 354 4.28 -11.77 -15.37
CA ALA A 354 3.70 -10.67 -16.13
C ALA A 354 4.69 -10.07 -17.15
N LEU A 355 6.00 -10.11 -16.86
CA LEU A 355 7.04 -9.60 -17.75
C LEU A 355 7.35 -10.53 -18.92
N THR A 356 6.80 -11.76 -18.94
CA THR A 356 6.97 -12.70 -20.05
C THR A 356 5.84 -12.58 -21.09
N LEU A 357 4.87 -11.69 -20.88
CA LEU A 357 3.84 -11.37 -21.87
C LEU A 357 4.48 -10.74 -23.13
N THR A 358 3.76 -10.75 -24.25
CA THR A 358 4.27 -10.21 -25.51
C THR A 358 3.55 -8.93 -25.91
N ASN A 359 4.26 -7.98 -26.53
CA ASN A 359 3.64 -6.76 -27.06
C ASN A 359 2.54 -7.13 -28.06
N GLY A 360 1.35 -6.54 -27.90
CA GLY A 360 0.18 -6.76 -28.76
C GLY A 360 -0.70 -7.93 -28.33
N GLN A 361 -0.26 -8.78 -27.40
CA GLN A 361 -1.07 -9.86 -26.86
C GLN A 361 -2.22 -9.29 -26.04
N ASN A 362 -3.45 -9.75 -26.30
CA ASN A 362 -4.60 -9.37 -25.49
C ASN A 362 -4.57 -10.09 -24.15
N ILE A 363 -4.69 -9.33 -23.06
CA ILE A 363 -4.96 -9.86 -21.72
C ILE A 363 -6.24 -9.23 -21.18
N THR A 364 -6.87 -9.89 -20.21
CA THR A 364 -8.08 -9.39 -19.58
C THR A 364 -7.82 -9.05 -18.12
N LEU A 365 -8.06 -7.80 -17.72
CA LEU A 365 -8.16 -7.40 -16.32
C LEU A 365 -9.60 -7.59 -15.86
N LYS A 366 -9.80 -8.36 -14.80
CA LYS A 366 -11.08 -8.65 -14.18
C LYS A 366 -11.14 -8.00 -12.80
N LYS A 367 -12.11 -7.13 -12.59
CA LYS A 367 -12.44 -6.59 -11.26
C LYS A 367 -13.35 -7.58 -10.57
N ILE A 368 -12.83 -8.22 -9.53
CA ILE A 368 -13.59 -9.08 -8.64
C ILE A 368 -13.69 -8.35 -7.31
N GLN A 369 -14.90 -7.90 -6.97
CA GLN A 369 -15.15 -6.99 -5.83
C GLN A 369 -14.28 -5.72 -5.92
N ASN A 370 -13.35 -5.51 -5.00
CA ASN A 370 -12.40 -4.38 -4.98
C ASN A 370 -11.02 -4.71 -5.57
N MET A 371 -10.79 -5.95 -6.01
CA MET A 371 -9.49 -6.39 -6.52
C MET A 371 -9.50 -6.55 -8.04
N TRP A 372 -8.39 -6.14 -8.66
CA TRP A 372 -8.12 -6.42 -10.06
C TRP A 372 -7.23 -7.66 -10.17
N LEU A 373 -7.65 -8.62 -10.97
CA LEU A 373 -6.87 -9.79 -11.38
C LEU A 373 -6.64 -9.72 -12.88
N TYR A 374 -5.53 -10.26 -13.38
CA TYR A 374 -5.34 -10.42 -14.83
C TYR A 374 -5.42 -11.89 -15.20
N GLN A 375 -6.10 -12.17 -16.31
CA GLN A 375 -6.13 -13.47 -16.93
C GLN A 375 -5.40 -13.37 -18.27
N ASN A 376 -4.40 -14.23 -18.43
CA ASN A 376 -3.76 -14.46 -19.72
C ASN A 376 -4.60 -15.51 -20.46
N SER A 377 -5.14 -15.16 -21.62
CA SER A 377 -5.91 -16.05 -22.49
C SER A 377 -5.13 -17.28 -23.00
N TYR A 378 -3.81 -17.35 -22.74
CA TYR A 378 -2.94 -18.47 -23.11
C TYR A 378 -2.49 -19.39 -21.97
N ILE A 379 -2.81 -19.10 -20.71
CA ILE A 379 -2.45 -19.99 -19.59
C ILE A 379 -3.72 -20.55 -18.98
N SER A 380 -4.16 -21.67 -19.56
CA SER A 380 -5.10 -22.60 -18.93
C SER A 380 -4.36 -23.41 -17.88
N HIS A 381 -4.64 -23.17 -16.60
CA HIS A 381 -4.49 -24.18 -15.55
C HIS A 381 -5.62 -24.03 -14.54
#